data_AF-A0A0L0G133-F1
#
_entry.id   AF-A0A0L0G133-F1
#
_cell.length_a   1.000
_cell.length_b   1.000
_cell.length_c   1.000
_cell.angle_alpha   90.00
_cell.angle_beta   90.00
_cell.angle_gamma   90.00
#
_symmetry.space_group_name_H-M   'P 1'
#
loop_
_entity.id
_entity.type
_entity.pdbx_description
1 polymer ?
#
loop_
_entity_poly.entity_id
_entity_poly.type
_entity_poly.pdbx_seq_one_letter_code
_entity_poly.pdbx_strand_id
1 'polypeptide(L)'
;MKWTSIWLREQATARAAEGLSALAYKGVDVVSSVVIMNRVEFAAETTWSFEVRDLETEAIPNGYDLILCRDALQHLPIVSALKSM
;
A
#
# COMPACT_ATOMS: atom_id res chain seq x y z
N MET A 1 -0.87 3.23 11.86
CA MET A 1 -0.94 3.47 10.41
C MET A 1 -1.67 4.78 10.02
N LYS A 2 -1.69 5.83 10.86
CA LYS A 2 -2.39 7.10 10.54
C LYS A 2 -1.62 8.03 9.59
N TRP A 3 -0.33 7.78 9.36
CA TRP A 3 0.49 8.67 8.55
C TRP A 3 0.32 8.39 7.05
N THR A 4 0.32 7.12 6.65
CA THR A 4 0.07 6.72 5.25
C THR A 4 -1.32 7.16 4.79
N SER A 5 -2.32 7.13 5.69
CA SER A 5 -3.67 7.62 5.39
C SER A 5 -3.72 9.12 5.12
N ILE A 6 -3.01 9.92 5.92
CA ILE A 6 -2.90 11.37 5.73
C ILE A 6 -2.20 11.67 4.42
N TRP A 7 -1.03 11.08 4.19
CA TRP A 7 -0.25 11.34 2.98
C TRP A 7 -1.01 10.93 1.71
N LEU A 8 -1.66 9.76 1.68
CA LEU A 8 -2.43 9.33 0.50
C LEU A 8 -3.60 10.28 0.20
N ARG A 9 -4.30 10.77 1.23
CA ARG A 9 -5.39 11.75 1.06
C ARG A 9 -4.86 13.10 0.57
N GLU A 10 -3.72 13.56 1.10
CA GLU A 10 -3.03 14.77 0.62
C GLU A 10 -2.66 14.64 -0.86
N GLN A 11 -2.08 13.51 -1.27
CA GLN A 11 -1.73 13.25 -2.67
C GLN A 11 -2.97 13.18 -3.56
N ALA A 12 -4.03 12.49 -3.13
CA ALA A 12 -5.28 12.43 -3.88
C ALA A 12 -5.88 13.84 -4.08
N THR A 13 -5.85 14.67 -3.05
CA THR A 13 -6.34 16.06 -3.09
C THR A 13 -5.50 16.93 -4.03
N ALA A 14 -4.17 16.85 -3.92
CA ALA A 14 -3.26 17.62 -4.77
C ALA A 14 -3.43 17.25 -6.26
N ARG A 15 -3.51 15.95 -6.56
CA ARG A 15 -3.75 15.46 -7.93
C ARG A 15 -5.07 15.98 -8.50
N ALA A 16 -6.14 15.95 -7.71
CA ALA A 16 -7.42 16.49 -8.13
C ALA A 16 -7.36 18.00 -8.42
N ALA A 17 -6.64 18.77 -7.60
CA ALA A 17 -6.43 20.20 -7.81
C ALA A 17 -5.64 20.52 -9.10
N GLU A 18 -4.75 19.62 -9.51
CA GLU A 18 -3.98 19.72 -10.75
C GLU A 18 -4.70 19.12 -11.97
N GLY A 19 -5.92 18.60 -11.81
CA GLY A 19 -6.67 17.95 -12.90
C GLY A 19 -6.08 16.61 -13.35
N LEU A 20 -5.26 15.97 -12.51
CA LEU A 20 -4.67 14.66 -12.78
C LEU A 20 -5.66 13.53 -12.51
N SER A 21 -5.38 12.35 -13.06
CA SER A 21 -6.17 11.15 -12.80
C SER A 21 -6.19 10.79 -11.31
N ALA A 22 -7.31 10.21 -10.87
CA ALA A 22 -7.47 9.71 -9.51
C ALA A 22 -6.34 8.75 -9.13
N LEU A 23 -5.84 8.88 -7.90
CA LEU A 23 -4.78 8.03 -7.38
C LEU A 23 -5.34 6.62 -7.14
N ALA A 24 -4.92 5.64 -7.94
CA ALA A 24 -5.16 4.24 -7.64
C ALA A 24 -4.15 3.76 -6.59
N TYR A 25 -4.63 3.05 -5.57
CA TYR A 25 -3.78 2.57 -4.47
C TYR A 25 -4.07 1.11 -4.13
N LYS A 26 -3.01 0.33 -3.90
CA LYS A 26 -3.11 -1.04 -3.40
C LYS A 26 -2.27 -1.20 -2.14
N GLY A 27 -2.94 -1.39 -1.01
CA GLY A 27 -2.32 -1.72 0.26
C GLY A 27 -2.27 -3.23 0.47
N VAL A 28 -1.12 -3.75 0.87
CA VAL A 28 -0.93 -5.17 1.19
C VAL A 28 -0.31 -5.31 2.57
N ASP A 29 -0.76 -6.30 3.33
CA ASP A 29 -0.22 -6.64 4.64
C ASP A 29 -0.43 -8.13 4.92
N VAL A 30 0.47 -8.78 5.64
CA VAL A 30 0.31 -10.19 6.06
C VAL A 30 -0.72 -10.32 7.20
N VAL A 31 -0.95 -9.24 7.95
CA VAL A 31 -1.85 -9.21 9.11
C VAL A 31 -3.27 -8.86 8.67
N SER A 32 -4.16 -9.85 8.67
CA SER A 32 -5.55 -9.69 8.21
C SER A 32 -6.36 -8.62 8.94
N SER A 33 -6.15 -8.44 10.24
CA SER A 33 -6.84 -7.41 11.03
C SER A 33 -6.49 -5.99 10.59
N VAL A 34 -5.25 -5.75 10.15
CA VAL A 34 -4.80 -4.46 9.59
C VAL A 34 -5.51 -4.19 8.26
N VAL A 35 -5.59 -5.21 7.40
CA VAL A 35 -6.29 -5.11 6.11
C VAL A 35 -7.78 -4.80 6.31
N ILE A 36 -8.44 -5.48 7.24
CA ILE A 36 -9.86 -5.23 7.56
C ILE A 36 -10.06 -3.80 8.07
N MET A 37 -9.22 -3.34 9.00
CA MET A 37 -9.27 -1.97 9.51
C MET A 37 -9.13 -0.94 8.38
N ASN A 38 -8.18 -1.14 7.46
CA ASN A 38 -7.99 -0.23 6.33
C ASN A 38 -9.18 -0.23 5.37
N ARG A 39 -9.77 -1.40 5.07
CA ARG A 39 -10.99 -1.46 4.24
C ARG A 39 -12.14 -0.64 4.83
N VAL A 40 -12.28 -0.64 6.15
CA VAL A 40 -13.31 0.15 6.84
C VAL A 40 -12.97 1.65 6.78
N GLU A 41 -11.73 2.03 7.10
CA GLU A 41 -11.28 3.43 7.12
C GLU A 41 -11.36 4.11 5.75
N PHE A 42 -11.14 3.36 4.67
CA PHE A 42 -11.09 3.89 3.30
C PHE A 42 -12.22 3.39 2.40
N ALA A 43 -13.35 3.00 2.97
CA ALA A 43 -14.49 2.46 2.20
C ALA A 43 -15.04 3.42 1.14
N ALA A 44 -14.81 4.74 1.28
CA ALA A 44 -15.23 5.76 0.31
C ALA A 44 -14.31 5.86 -0.92
N GLU A 45 -13.08 5.34 -0.85
CA GLU A 45 -12.07 5.49 -1.90
C GLU A 45 -12.20 4.34 -2.93
N THR A 46 -13.03 4.54 -3.95
CA THR A 46 -13.39 3.48 -4.92
C THR A 46 -12.24 2.95 -5.77
N THR A 47 -11.14 3.69 -5.89
CA THR A 47 -9.94 3.30 -6.63
C THR A 47 -8.88 2.64 -5.74
N TRP A 48 -9.17 2.46 -4.45
CA TRP A 48 -8.25 1.91 -3.47
C TRP A 48 -8.65 0.49 -3.10
N SER A 49 -7.66 -0.38 -2.94
CA SER A 49 -7.87 -1.78 -2.60
C SER A 49 -6.89 -2.24 -1.53
N PHE A 50 -7.33 -3.20 -0.72
CA PHE A 50 -6.53 -3.77 0.37
C PHE A 50 -6.61 -5.29 0.36
N GLU A 51 -5.47 -5.96 0.42
CA GLU A 51 -5.35 -7.42 0.31
C GLU A 51 -4.43 -7.98 1.39
N VAL A 52 -4.79 -9.17 1.91
CA VAL A 52 -3.89 -9.93 2.77
C VAL A 52 -2.89 -10.64 1.87
N ARG A 53 -1.60 -10.37 2.04
CA ARG A 53 -0.54 -10.95 1.21
C ARG A 53 0.75 -11.08 2.01
N ASP A 54 1.43 -12.21 1.84
CA ASP A 54 2.76 -12.44 2.39
C ASP A 54 3.83 -12.08 1.34
N LEU A 55 4.53 -10.97 1.58
CA LEU A 55 5.55 -10.46 0.66
C LEU A 55 6.83 -11.33 0.62
N GLU A 56 7.01 -12.28 1.55
CA GLU A 56 8.12 -13.23 1.49
C GLU A 56 7.89 -14.31 0.43
N THR A 57 6.65 -14.78 0.32
CA THR A 57 6.31 -15.93 -0.52
C THR A 57 5.54 -15.56 -1.78
N GLU A 58 4.93 -14.38 -1.81
CA GLU A 58 4.09 -13.90 -2.90
C GLU A 58 4.69 -12.67 -3.58
N ALA A 59 4.89 -12.74 -4.90
CA ALA A 59 5.43 -11.63 -5.67
C ALA A 59 4.49 -10.40 -5.64
N ILE A 60 5.08 -9.21 -5.63
CA ILE A 60 4.36 -7.96 -5.84
C ILE A 60 3.92 -7.92 -7.31
N PRO A 61 2.64 -7.66 -7.63
CA PRO A 61 2.18 -7.57 -9.02
C PRO A 61 2.93 -6.46 -9.78
N ASN A 62 3.14 -6.65 -11.09
CA ASN A 62 3.71 -5.61 -11.94
C ASN A 62 2.70 -4.49 -12.25
N GLY A 63 3.19 -3.34 -12.70
CA GLY A 63 2.35 -2.24 -13.22
C GLY A 63 2.05 -1.12 -12.22
N TYR A 64 2.83 -1.01 -11.14
CA TYR A 64 2.79 0.16 -10.25
C TYR A 64 3.84 1.19 -10.66
N ASP A 65 3.45 2.47 -10.69
CA ASP A 65 4.37 3.58 -10.93
C ASP A 65 5.32 3.83 -9.73
N LEU A 66 4.87 3.47 -8.53
CA LEU A 66 5.60 3.65 -7.28
C LEU A 66 5.27 2.53 -6.30
N ILE A 67 6.31 1.96 -5.67
CA ILE A 67 6.19 1.01 -4.57
C ILE A 67 6.71 1.67 -3.30
N LEU A 68 5.84 1.79 -2.30
CA LEU A 68 6.20 2.27 -0.96
C LEU A 68 6.28 1.08 -0.02
N CYS A 69 7.49 0.73 0.39
CA CYS A 69 7.73 -0.31 1.39
C CYS A 69 8.36 0.36 2.62
N ARG A 70 7.57 0.54 3.67
CA ARG A 70 8.01 1.19 4.91
C ARG A 70 8.03 0.17 6.02
N ASP A 71 9.17 0.09 6.68
CA ASP A 71 9.37 -0.69 7.90
C ASP A 71 9.04 -2.19 7.82
N ALA A 72 8.90 -2.76 6.61
CA ALA A 72 8.59 -4.18 6.41
C ALA A 72 9.84 -5.02 6.13
N LEU A 73 10.78 -4.51 5.31
CA LEU A 73 11.96 -5.28 4.87
C LEU A 73 12.89 -5.65 6.02
N GLN A 74 13.03 -4.80 7.05
CA GLN A 74 13.88 -5.12 8.20
C GLN A 74 13.40 -6.31 9.05
N HIS A 75 12.15 -6.74 8.86
CA HIS A 75 11.56 -7.85 9.60
C HIS A 75 11.62 -9.17 8.81
N LEU A 76 12.10 -9.14 7.57
CA LEU A 76 12.32 -10.34 6.76
C LEU A 76 13.64 -11.02 7.11
N PRO A 77 13.75 -12.36 6.96
CA PRO A 77 15.04 -13.04 6.97
C PRO A 77 16.00 -12.40 5.97
N ILE A 78 17.27 -12.28 6.32
CA ILE A 78 18.26 -11.54 5.51
C ILE A 78 18.37 -12.08 4.08
N VAL A 79 18.18 -13.39 3.90
CA VAL A 79 18.20 -14.06 2.60
C VAL A 79 17.00 -13.65 1.73
N SER A 80 15.83 -13.43 2.35
CA SER A 80 14.62 -12.99 1.67
C SER A 80 14.69 -11.49 1.34
N ALA A 81 15.23 -10.67 2.25
CA ALA A 81 15.44 -9.23 2.01
C ALA A 81 16.39 -8.97 0.83
N LEU A 82 17.49 -9.71 0.72
CA LEU A 82 18.49 -9.54 -0.34
C LEU A 82 18.00 -9.96 -1.73
N LYS A 83 16.96 -10.80 -1.84
CA LYS A 83 16.35 -11.18 -3.13
C LYS A 83 15.38 -10.13 -3.67
N SER A 84 14.91 -9.24 -2.80
CA SER A 84 13.89 -8.23 -3.10
C SER A 84 14.47 -6.82 -3.32
N MET A 85 15.79 -6.68 -3.24
CA MET A 85 16.57 -5.47 -3.57
C MET A 85 17.21 -5.60 -4.94
#